data_AF-A0A7V9K260-F1
#
_entry.id   AF-A0A7V9K260-F1
#
_cell.length_a   1.000
_cell.length_b   1.000
_cell.length_c   1.000
_cell.angle_alpha   90.00
_cell.angle_beta   90.00
_cell.angle_gamma   90.00
#
_symmetry.space_group_name_H-M   'P 1'
#
loop_
_entity.id
_entity.type
_entity.pdbx_description
1 polymer ?
#
loop_
_entity_poly.entity_id
_entity_poly.type
_entity_poly.pdbx_seq_one_letter_code
_entity_poly.pdbx_strand_id
1 'polypeptide(L)' 'MAITNTNEGLKRVVGVPGLALAIINGVIGASIFALPAIVGIAMGAFGIFSYIFCSIMLA' A
#
# COMPACT_ATOMS: atom_id res chain seq x y z
N MET A 1 -38.74 3.82 -1.02
CA MET A 1 -37.87 2.82 -0.37
C MET A 1 -36.82 3.58 0.41
N ALA A 2 -37.00 3.70 1.72
CA ALA A 2 -36.15 4.55 2.56
C ALA A 2 -34.76 3.92 2.67
N ILE A 3 -33.75 4.59 2.10
CA ILE A 3 -32.35 4.34 2.44
C ILE A 3 -32.12 4.90 3.84
N THR A 4 -32.34 4.06 4.85
CA THR A 4 -32.05 4.39 6.25
C THR A 4 -30.56 4.65 6.38
N ASN A 5 -30.19 5.91 6.62
CA ASN A 5 -28.83 6.34 6.89
C ASN A 5 -28.35 5.69 8.20
N THR A 6 -27.72 4.53 8.10
CA THR A 6 -27.10 3.79 9.22
C THR A 6 -25.81 4.48 9.66
N ASN A 7 -25.90 5.74 10.07
CA ASN A 7 -24.85 6.40 10.83
C ASN A 7 -25.06 6.05 12.31
N GLU A 8 -25.00 4.75 12.63
CA GLU A 8 -24.83 4.30 14.00
C GLU A 8 -23.59 5.02 14.54
N GLY A 9 -23.70 5.66 15.70
CA GLY A 9 -22.69 6.56 16.29
C GLY A 9 -21.33 5.92 16.65
N LEU A 10 -20.89 4.93 15.89
CA LEU A 10 -19.57 4.33 15.95
C LEU A 10 -18.52 5.37 15.57
N LYS A 11 -17.65 5.66 16.53
CA LYS A 11 -16.43 6.43 16.32
C LYS A 11 -15.53 5.62 15.36
N ARG A 12 -15.54 5.96 14.06
CA ARG A 12 -14.66 5.37 13.02
C ARG A 12 -13.21 5.83 13.24
N VAL A 13 -12.60 5.41 14.34
CA VAL A 13 -11.22 5.74 14.67
C VAL A 13 -10.37 4.49 14.48
N VAL A 14 -9.51 4.57 13.48
CA VAL A 14 -8.46 3.58 13.28
C VAL A 14 -7.31 3.98 14.20
N GLY A 15 -7.00 3.14 15.18
CA GLY A 15 -5.82 3.33 16.02
C GLY A 15 -4.54 3.22 15.18
N VAL A 16 -3.43 3.78 15.68
CA VAL A 16 -2.11 3.71 15.02
C VAL A 16 -1.76 2.32 14.47
N PRO A 17 -1.90 1.21 15.23
CA PRO A 17 -1.61 -0.13 14.68
C PRO A 17 -2.56 -0.54 13.57
N GLY A 18 -3.86 -0.19 13.66
CA GLY A 18 -4.83 -0.47 12.60
C GLY A 18 -4.53 0.30 11.31
N LEU A 19 -4.03 1.53 11.44
CA LEU A 19 -3.64 2.37 10.31
C LEU A 19 -2.38 1.82 9.66
N ALA A 20 -1.40 1.42 10.46
CA ALA A 20 -0.18 0.77 9.97
C ALA A 20 -0.51 -0.52 9.19
N LEU A 21 -1.38 -1.37 9.73
CA LEU A 21 -1.81 -2.59 9.01
C LEU A 21 -2.55 -2.28 7.71
N ALA A 22 -3.40 -1.24 7.69
CA ALA A 22 -4.09 -0.82 6.47
C ALA A 22 -3.11 -0.32 5.40
N ILE A 23 -2.09 0.46 5.80
CA ILE A 23 -1.03 0.93 4.91
C ILE A 23 -0.23 -0.25 4.36
N ILE A 24 0.21 -1.18 5.22
CA ILE A 24 0.98 -2.36 4.78
C ILE A 24 0.17 -3.21 3.80
N ASN A 25 -1.12 -3.43 4.09
CA ASN A 25 -2.00 -4.22 3.21
C ASN A 25 -2.20 -3.53 1.84
N GLY A 26 -2.38 -2.21 1.83
CA GLY A 26 -2.44 -1.43 0.59
C GLY A 26 -1.14 -1.43 -0.21
N VAL A 27 0.01 -1.19 0.45
CA VAL A 27 1.31 -1.14 -0.20
C VAL A 27 1.71 -2.51 -0.72
N ILE A 28 1.71 -3.56 0.12
CA ILE A 28 2.12 -4.90 -0.31
C ILE A 28 1.11 -5.47 -1.31
N GLY A 29 -0.19 -5.31 -1.06
CA GLY A 29 -1.24 -5.84 -1.92
C GLY A 29 -1.23 -5.23 -3.33
N ALA A 30 -1.02 -3.92 -3.45
CA ALA A 30 -0.97 -3.26 -4.76
C ALA A 30 0.39 -3.39 -5.44
N SER A 31 1.49 -3.42 -4.69
CA SER A 31 2.84 -3.31 -5.26
C SER A 31 3.48 -4.65 -5.64
N ILE A 32 3.17 -5.77 -5.00
CA ILE A 32 3.96 -7.01 -5.20
C ILE A 32 3.85 -7.63 -6.60
N PHE A 33 2.77 -7.33 -7.33
CA PHE A 33 2.54 -7.88 -8.67
C PHE A 33 2.87 -6.88 -9.79
N ALA A 34 2.45 -5.62 -9.66
CA ALA A 34 2.57 -4.64 -10.74
C ALA A 34 3.96 -3.98 -10.79
N LEU A 35 4.50 -3.56 -9.64
CA LEU A 35 5.77 -2.81 -9.62
C LEU A 35 6.97 -3.68 -10.06
N PRO A 36 7.17 -4.90 -9.54
CA PRO A 36 8.28 -5.75 -9.95
C PRO A 36 8.25 -6.08 -11.44
N ALA A 37 7.06 -6.25 -12.02
CA ALA A 37 6.91 -6.48 -13.45
C ALA A 37 7.36 -5.26 -14.27
N ILE A 38 6.91 -4.06 -13.91
CA ILE A 38 7.27 -2.82 -14.63
C ILE A 38 8.77 -2.52 -14.47
N VAL A 39 9.31 -2.67 -13.26
CA VAL A 39 10.74 -2.48 -12.97
C VAL A 39 11.58 -3.51 -13.72
N GLY A 40 11.13 -4.75 -13.79
CA GLY A 40 11.79 -5.81 -14.57
C GLY A 40 11.81 -5.53 -16.07
N ILE A 41 10.75 -4.94 -16.63
CA ILE A 41 10.71 -4.53 -18.04
C ILE A 41 11.69 -3.36 -18.29
N ALA A 42 11.74 -2.39 -17.39
CA ALA A 42 12.57 -1.20 -17.57
C ALA A 42 14.07 -1.45 -17.33
N MET A 43 14.41 -2.29 -16.34
CA MET A 43 15.78 -2.43 -15.84
C MET A 43 16.34 -3.86 -15.92
N GLY A 44 15.52 -4.85 -16.31
CA GLY A 44 15.93 -6.25 -16.42
C GLY A 44 16.52 -6.78 -15.10
N ALA A 45 17.65 -7.48 -15.19
CA ALA A 45 18.34 -8.07 -14.03
C ALA A 45 18.85 -7.02 -13.02
N PHE A 46 19.00 -5.75 -13.43
CA PHE A 46 19.44 -4.67 -12.54
C PHE A 46 18.30 -4.06 -11.72
N GLY A 47 17.05 -4.50 -11.88
CA GLY A 47 15.90 -3.98 -11.15
C GLY A 47 16.00 -4.11 -9.62
N ILE A 48 16.82 -5.01 -9.09
CA ILE A 48 17.04 -5.08 -7.64
C ILE A 48 17.68 -3.80 -7.07
N PHE A 49 18.54 -3.13 -7.85
CA PHE A 49 19.21 -1.91 -7.42
C PHE A 49 18.25 -0.72 -7.31
N SER A 50 17.16 -0.69 -8.09
CA SER A 50 16.17 0.39 -7.96
C SER A 50 15.40 0.30 -6.63
N TYR A 51 15.12 -0.91 -6.13
CA TYR A 51 14.49 -1.09 -4.82
C TYR A 51 15.41 -0.66 -3.68
N ILE A 52 16.70 -1.00 -3.76
CA ILE A 52 17.70 -0.57 -2.78
C ILE A 52 17.80 0.97 -2.79
N PHE A 53 17.90 1.58 -3.97
CA PHE A 53 17.99 3.03 -4.10
C PHE A 53 16.73 3.75 -3.58
N CYS A 54 15.53 3.27 -3.95
CA CYS A 54 14.27 3.80 -3.40
C CYS A 54 14.21 3.72 -1.88
N SER A 55 14.70 2.62 -1.30
CA SER A 55 14.72 2.43 0.16
C SER A 55 15.65 3.43 0.85
N ILE A 56 16.81 3.73 0.26
CA ILE A 56 17.75 4.73 0.77
C ILE A 56 17.16 6.15 0.67
N MET A 57 16.44 6.47 -0.41
CA MET A 57 15.81 7.79 -0.56
C MET A 57 14.63 8.02 0.39
N LEU A 58 13.97 6.96 0.84
CA LEU A 58 12.83 7.01 1.76
C LEU A 58 13.24 6.98 3.24
N ALA A 59 14.49 6.64 3.55
CA ALA A 59 15.07 6.68 4.89
C ALA A 59 15.40 8.14 5.29
#